data_AF-A0A2V2RLB9-F1
#
_entry.id   AF-A0A2V2RLB9-F1
#
_cell.length_a   1.000
_cell.length_b   1.000
_cell.length_c   1.000
_cell.angle_alpha   90.00
_cell.angle_beta   90.00
_cell.angle_gamma   90.00
#
_symmetry.space_group_name_H-M   'P 1'
#
loop_
_entity.id
_entity.type
_entity.pdbx_description
1 polymer ?
#
loop_
_entity_poly.entity_id
_entity_poly.type
_entity_poly.pdbx_seq_one_letter_code
_entity_poly.pdbx_strand_id
1 'polypeptide(L)'
;MKFSAKYLFIAILLLLITSTAHSSVTYEHLSWASFYTNVGWPLILRILPGFLLLLFPISFIKSLVFKHYEPKTTFKKIFWPIIFTSLLSTIIGIALVWALFWVVELISQVLLIHQKKTDLPTELLLGITVESPWMVSLKTYIPYIKWMISISLVFLLLPFYCISSWLEGTILIKFKAFSKEKFTKKISWRANLASYIFLVLLGLIFLLWLYIKSLNL
;
A
#
# COMPACT_ATOMS: atom_id res chain seq x y z
N MET A 1 12.18 -4.26 16.48
CA MET A 1 12.66 -3.89 15.14
C MET A 1 12.42 -2.41 14.93
N LYS A 2 13.47 -1.60 14.92
CA LYS A 2 13.39 -0.20 14.46
C LYS A 2 13.54 -0.24 12.94
N PHE A 3 12.47 -0.05 12.19
CA PHE A 3 12.56 0.18 10.75
C PHE A 3 13.25 1.53 10.58
N SER A 4 14.55 1.51 10.29
CA SER A 4 15.35 2.71 10.11
C SER A 4 15.03 3.34 8.76
N ALA A 5 14.87 4.66 8.71
CA ALA A 5 14.77 5.45 7.48
C ALA A 5 15.88 5.12 6.46
N LYS A 6 17.00 4.55 6.93
CA LYS A 6 18.09 4.01 6.11
C LYS A 6 17.63 2.94 5.11
N TYR A 7 16.68 2.08 5.43
CA TYR A 7 16.23 1.01 4.52
C TYR A 7 15.30 1.53 3.42
N LEU A 8 14.46 2.52 3.75
CA LEU A 8 13.65 3.25 2.76
C LEU A 8 14.57 4.03 1.80
N PHE A 9 15.60 4.67 2.35
CA PHE A 9 16.62 5.37 1.57
C PHE A 9 17.41 4.43 0.66
N ILE A 10 17.80 3.24 1.14
CA ILE A 10 18.50 2.23 0.33
C ILE A 10 17.60 1.68 -0.79
N ALA A 11 16.31 1.46 -0.53
CA ALA A 11 15.37 1.04 -1.56
C ALA A 11 15.19 2.11 -2.66
N ILE A 12 15.10 3.38 -2.27
CA ILE A 12 15.07 4.53 -3.20
C ILE A 12 16.39 4.64 -3.97
N LEU A 13 17.53 4.46 -3.30
CA LEU A 13 18.85 4.51 -3.93
C LEU A 13 19.06 3.36 -4.93
N LEU A 14 18.59 2.15 -4.62
CA LEU A 14 18.65 1.00 -5.52
C LEU A 14 17.75 1.19 -6.75
N LEU A 15 16.60 1.84 -6.61
CA LEU A 15 15.74 2.25 -7.73
C LEU A 15 16.40 3.31 -8.62
N LEU A 16 17.22 4.20 -8.05
CA LEU A 16 17.96 5.23 -8.78
C LEU A 16 19.18 4.68 -9.53
N ILE A 17 19.83 3.63 -9.01
CA ILE A 17 21.02 3.03 -9.64
C ILE A 17 20.67 2.17 -10.86
N THR A 18 19.46 1.62 -10.92
CA THR A 18 19.03 0.77 -12.05
C THR A 18 18.56 1.53 -13.30
N SER A 19 18.43 2.86 -13.28
CA SER A 19 17.83 3.63 -14.40
C SER A 19 18.81 4.10 -15.49
N THR A 20 20.09 3.70 -15.47
CA THR A 20 21.06 4.13 -16.49
C THR A 20 21.16 3.16 -17.67
N ALA A 21 20.19 3.17 -18.58
CA ALA A 21 20.37 2.66 -19.95
C ALA A 21 19.28 3.21 -20.93
N HIS A 22 19.64 3.29 -22.21
CA HIS A 22 19.11 4.19 -23.25
C HIS A 22 18.12 3.53 -24.25
N SER A 23 16.87 4.02 -24.40
CA SER A 23 16.06 3.96 -25.65
C SER A 23 14.78 4.87 -25.68
N SER A 24 14.33 5.33 -26.86
CA SER A 24 13.48 6.54 -27.16
C SER A 24 11.96 6.40 -27.00
N VAL A 25 11.34 7.29 -26.22
CA VAL A 25 9.90 7.63 -26.33
C VAL A 25 9.68 9.15 -26.12
N THR A 26 8.82 9.77 -26.93
CA THR A 26 8.51 11.21 -26.95
C THR A 26 7.30 11.56 -26.07
N TYR A 27 7.44 12.58 -25.21
CA TYR A 27 6.40 13.06 -24.28
C TYR A 27 5.51 14.15 -24.91
N GLU A 28 4.37 13.78 -25.50
CA GLU A 28 3.44 14.72 -26.16
C GLU A 28 2.13 15.03 -25.39
N HIS A 29 1.97 14.63 -24.12
CA HIS A 29 0.67 14.74 -23.42
C HIS A 29 0.72 15.41 -22.03
N LEU A 30 1.18 16.67 -21.98
CA LEU A 30 1.08 17.55 -20.81
C LEU A 30 -0.10 18.52 -20.95
N SER A 31 -1.34 18.02 -21.02
CA SER A 31 -2.54 18.85 -20.86
C SER A 31 -3.14 18.63 -19.47
N TRP A 32 -3.53 19.71 -18.77
CA TRP A 32 -4.14 19.64 -17.43
C TRP A 32 -5.38 18.73 -17.38
N ALA A 33 -6.10 18.57 -18.49
CA ALA A 33 -7.22 17.65 -18.65
C ALA A 33 -6.80 16.16 -18.57
N SER A 34 -5.61 15.82 -19.04
CA SER A 34 -4.99 14.49 -18.91
C SER A 34 -4.64 14.19 -17.45
N PHE A 35 -4.28 15.23 -16.69
CA PHE A 35 -4.04 15.14 -15.25
C PHE A 35 -5.32 14.67 -14.56
N TYR A 36 -6.44 15.41 -14.65
CA TYR A 36 -7.71 15.04 -13.99
C TYR A 36 -8.29 13.68 -14.38
N THR A 37 -8.03 13.20 -15.60
CA THR A 37 -8.49 11.88 -16.07
C THR A 37 -7.52 10.74 -15.75
N ASN A 38 -6.25 11.03 -15.40
CA ASN A 38 -5.24 10.06 -14.96
C ASN A 38 -4.92 10.10 -13.45
N VAL A 39 -5.42 11.06 -12.64
CA VAL A 39 -5.14 11.11 -11.17
C VAL A 39 -5.77 9.93 -10.39
N GLY A 40 -6.20 8.86 -11.07
CA GLY A 40 -6.83 7.73 -10.40
C GLY A 40 -8.01 8.21 -9.56
N TRP A 41 -9.01 8.86 -10.18
CA TRP A 41 -10.34 8.97 -9.58
C TRP A 41 -11.04 7.60 -9.72
N PRO A 42 -11.35 6.92 -8.61
CA PRO A 42 -10.31 6.12 -8.00
C PRO A 42 -10.60 4.64 -8.05
N LEU A 43 -9.55 3.87 -8.31
CA LEU A 43 -9.47 2.46 -7.93
C LEU A 43 -10.06 2.28 -6.52
N ILE A 44 -9.80 3.23 -5.59
CA ILE A 44 -10.37 3.30 -4.24
C ILE A 44 -11.88 3.14 -4.21
N LEU A 45 -12.67 3.83 -5.05
CA LEU A 45 -14.14 3.75 -4.97
C LEU A 45 -14.64 2.38 -5.45
N ARG A 46 -13.91 1.76 -6.38
CA ARG A 46 -14.23 0.43 -6.88
C ARG A 46 -13.87 -0.67 -5.88
N ILE A 47 -12.78 -0.49 -5.14
CA ILE A 47 -12.29 -1.46 -4.15
C ILE A 47 -12.85 -1.20 -2.74
N LEU A 48 -13.42 -0.01 -2.47
CA LEU A 48 -13.94 0.37 -1.16
C LEU A 48 -14.93 -0.64 -0.58
N PRO A 49 -15.92 -1.17 -1.34
CA PRO A 49 -16.84 -2.17 -0.81
C PRO A 49 -16.10 -3.43 -0.33
N GLY A 50 -15.10 -3.89 -1.11
CA GLY A 50 -14.25 -5.01 -0.73
C GLY A 50 -13.41 -4.73 0.51
N PHE A 51 -12.85 -3.52 0.63
CA PHE A 51 -12.13 -3.10 1.83
C PHE A 51 -13.01 -3.06 3.08
N LEU A 52 -14.26 -2.57 2.96
CA LEU A 52 -15.20 -2.55 4.07
C LEU A 52 -15.55 -3.97 4.54
N LEU A 53 -15.72 -4.91 3.61
CA LEU A 53 -15.91 -6.33 3.94
C LEU A 53 -14.68 -6.93 4.64
N LEU A 54 -13.48 -6.55 4.21
CA LEU A 54 -12.22 -7.02 4.82
C LEU A 54 -11.92 -6.37 6.17
N LEU A 55 -12.55 -5.25 6.51
CA LEU A 55 -12.32 -4.57 7.78
C LEU A 55 -12.62 -5.49 8.97
N PHE A 56 -13.71 -6.26 8.91
CA PHE A 56 -14.08 -7.18 9.99
C PHE A 56 -13.05 -8.28 10.23
N PRO A 57 -12.63 -9.11 9.24
CA PRO A 57 -11.61 -10.14 9.48
C PRO A 57 -10.25 -9.55 9.85
N ILE A 58 -9.85 -8.40 9.28
CA ILE A 58 -8.62 -7.69 9.67
C ILE A 58 -8.68 -7.30 11.15
N SER A 59 -9.75 -6.63 11.58
CA SER A 59 -9.93 -6.18 12.95
C SER A 59 -10.06 -7.36 13.92
N PHE A 60 -10.64 -8.48 13.49
CA PHE A 60 -10.70 -9.71 14.27
C PHE A 60 -9.29 -10.27 14.52
N ILE A 61 -8.46 -10.43 13.48
CA ILE A 61 -7.07 -10.88 13.60
C ILE A 61 -6.28 -9.96 14.54
N LYS A 62 -6.38 -8.64 14.36
CA LYS A 62 -5.75 -7.66 15.25
C LYS A 62 -6.20 -7.85 16.70
N SER A 63 -7.49 -8.06 16.92
CA SER A 63 -8.07 -8.29 18.24
C SER A 63 -7.56 -9.56 18.91
N LEU A 64 -7.34 -10.63 18.15
CA LEU A 64 -6.70 -11.84 18.68
C LEU A 64 -5.25 -11.57 19.13
N VAL A 65 -4.50 -10.80 18.34
CA VAL A 65 -3.14 -10.40 18.73
C VAL A 65 -3.16 -9.57 20.00
N PHE A 66 -4.03 -8.55 20.10
CA PHE A 66 -4.17 -7.77 21.33
C PHE A 66 -4.62 -8.62 22.52
N LYS A 67 -5.56 -9.54 22.32
CA LYS A 67 -6.05 -10.45 23.37
C LYS A 67 -4.94 -11.36 23.90
N HIS A 68 -4.02 -11.81 23.04
CA HIS A 68 -2.85 -12.58 23.46
C HIS A 68 -1.94 -11.78 24.40
N TYR A 69 -1.77 -10.47 24.16
CA TYR A 69 -0.94 -9.61 25.01
C TYR A 69 -1.69 -9.00 26.21
N GLU A 70 -3.02 -8.94 26.17
CA GLU A 70 -3.89 -8.47 27.24
C GLU A 70 -4.96 -9.50 27.63
N PRO A 71 -4.56 -10.65 28.22
CA PRO A 71 -5.47 -11.74 28.51
C PRO A 71 -6.56 -11.38 29.54
N LYS A 72 -6.33 -10.36 30.37
CA LYS A 72 -7.31 -9.90 31.38
C LYS A 72 -8.41 -9.02 30.79
N THR A 73 -8.21 -8.41 29.62
CA THR A 73 -9.19 -7.55 28.98
C THR A 73 -10.23 -8.40 28.23
N THR A 74 -11.52 -8.07 28.34
CA THR A 74 -12.57 -8.83 27.62
C THR A 74 -12.46 -8.60 26.12
N PHE A 75 -12.79 -9.61 25.30
CA PHE A 75 -12.66 -9.50 23.85
C PHE A 75 -13.47 -8.32 23.28
N LYS A 76 -14.67 -8.07 23.80
CA LYS A 76 -15.50 -6.91 23.42
C LYS A 76 -14.80 -5.56 23.67
N LYS A 77 -14.08 -5.42 24.79
CA LYS A 77 -13.32 -4.21 25.13
C LYS A 77 -12.06 -4.02 24.27
N ILE A 78 -11.62 -5.07 23.57
CA ILE A 78 -10.49 -5.01 22.62
C ILE A 78 -11.02 -4.75 21.20
N PHE A 79 -12.05 -5.49 20.79
CA PHE A 79 -12.54 -5.52 19.41
C PHE A 79 -13.11 -4.19 18.94
N TRP A 80 -13.95 -3.54 19.75
CA TRP A 80 -14.59 -2.28 19.37
C TRP A 80 -13.60 -1.10 19.20
N PRO A 81 -12.63 -0.90 20.10
CA PRO A 81 -11.57 0.07 19.84
C PRO A 81 -10.78 -0.27 18.58
N ILE A 82 -10.42 -1.54 18.36
CA ILE A 82 -9.61 -1.94 17.21
C ILE A 82 -10.34 -1.72 15.88
N ILE A 83 -11.63 -2.05 15.77
CA ILE A 83 -12.40 -1.83 14.55
C ILE A 83 -12.53 -0.33 14.26
N PHE A 84 -12.82 0.47 15.29
CA PHE A 84 -12.90 1.93 15.15
C PHE A 84 -11.55 2.52 14.72
N THR A 85 -10.45 2.11 15.35
CA THR A 85 -9.12 2.59 14.97
C THR A 85 -8.69 2.11 13.60
N SER A 86 -9.07 0.89 13.19
CA SER A 86 -8.80 0.36 11.85
C SER A 86 -9.56 1.14 10.78
N LEU A 87 -10.82 1.52 11.05
CA LEU A 87 -11.60 2.35 10.15
C LEU A 87 -10.96 3.73 10.00
N LEU A 88 -10.65 4.39 11.12
CA LEU A 88 -10.07 5.73 11.12
C LEU A 88 -8.66 5.74 10.49
N SER A 89 -7.84 4.74 10.79
CA SER A 89 -6.51 4.58 10.20
C SER A 89 -6.57 4.32 8.70
N THR A 90 -7.61 3.63 8.22
CA THR A 90 -7.82 3.38 6.79
C THR A 90 -8.16 4.68 6.07
N ILE A 91 -9.13 5.46 6.58
CA ILE A 91 -9.56 6.73 5.96
C ILE A 91 -8.38 7.70 5.89
N ILE A 92 -7.69 7.93 7.01
CA ILE A 92 -6.54 8.83 7.07
C ILE A 92 -5.36 8.25 6.28
N GLY A 93 -5.15 6.94 6.36
CA GLY A 93 -4.06 6.23 5.70
C GLY A 93 -4.13 6.32 4.19
N ILE A 94 -5.32 6.20 3.59
CA ILE A 94 -5.52 6.38 2.15
C ILE A 94 -5.02 7.77 1.73
N ALA A 95 -5.46 8.82 2.41
CA ALA A 95 -5.04 10.18 2.08
C ALA A 95 -3.52 10.38 2.21
N LEU A 96 -2.91 9.85 3.28
CA LEU A 96 -1.47 9.96 3.50
C LEU A 96 -0.64 9.15 2.51
N VAL A 97 -1.06 7.92 2.18
CA VAL A 97 -0.39 7.09 1.17
C VAL A 97 -0.50 7.74 -0.20
N TRP A 98 -1.67 8.29 -0.57
CA TRP A 98 -1.85 8.99 -1.85
C TRP A 98 -0.95 10.20 -1.94
N ALA A 99 -0.92 11.05 -0.91
CA ALA A 99 -0.04 12.20 -0.86
C ALA A 99 1.44 11.79 -0.94
N LEU A 100 1.83 10.70 -0.27
CA LEU A 100 3.19 10.17 -0.33
C LEU A 100 3.56 9.76 -1.77
N PHE A 101 2.74 8.95 -2.42
CA PHE A 101 3.01 8.54 -3.80
C PHE A 101 3.00 9.72 -4.77
N TRP A 102 2.15 10.72 -4.53
CA TRP A 102 2.08 11.88 -5.41
C TRP A 102 3.38 12.70 -5.34
N VAL A 103 3.92 12.87 -4.13
CA VAL A 103 5.25 13.48 -3.94
C VAL A 103 6.35 12.63 -4.59
N VAL A 104 6.32 11.30 -4.41
CA VAL A 104 7.29 10.40 -5.03
C VAL A 104 7.23 10.47 -6.56
N GLU A 105 6.05 10.53 -7.13
CA GLU A 105 5.84 10.67 -8.57
C GLU A 105 6.35 12.02 -9.07
N LEU A 106 6.02 13.13 -8.42
CA LEU A 106 6.54 14.44 -8.80
C LEU A 106 8.08 14.48 -8.77
N ILE A 107 8.69 13.93 -7.72
CA ILE A 107 10.15 13.85 -7.63
C ILE A 107 10.70 12.96 -8.75
N SER A 108 10.08 11.81 -8.99
CA SER A 108 10.51 10.86 -10.04
C SER A 108 10.41 11.50 -11.42
N GLN A 109 9.32 12.21 -11.73
CA GLN A 109 9.16 12.95 -12.97
C GLN A 109 10.24 14.02 -13.11
N VAL A 110 10.51 14.82 -12.08
CA VAL A 110 11.57 15.85 -12.13
C VAL A 110 12.97 15.24 -12.40
N LEU A 111 13.27 14.10 -11.77
CA LEU A 111 14.53 13.39 -11.99
C LEU A 111 14.60 12.76 -13.40
N LEU A 112 13.48 12.27 -13.92
CA LEU A 112 13.37 11.63 -15.22
C LEU A 112 13.20 12.63 -16.38
N ILE A 113 12.82 13.90 -16.15
CA ILE A 113 12.75 14.95 -17.19
C ILE A 113 14.11 15.12 -17.89
N HIS A 114 15.22 14.82 -17.19
CA HIS A 114 16.57 14.88 -17.75
C HIS A 114 16.96 13.58 -18.50
N GLN A 115 16.19 12.51 -18.34
CA GLN A 115 16.36 11.22 -19.00
C GLN A 115 15.30 11.11 -20.10
N LYS A 116 15.64 11.51 -21.33
CA LYS A 116 14.74 11.41 -22.52
C LYS A 116 14.25 9.97 -22.83
N LYS A 117 14.70 8.96 -22.08
CA LYS A 117 14.73 7.54 -22.43
C LYS A 117 14.84 6.67 -21.17
N THR A 118 13.80 5.88 -20.89
CA THR A 118 13.81 4.84 -19.84
C THR A 118 13.66 3.47 -20.49
N ASP A 119 14.52 2.50 -20.13
CA ASP A 119 14.37 1.15 -20.66
C ASP A 119 13.13 0.45 -20.09
N LEU A 120 12.57 -0.49 -20.87
CA LEU A 120 11.37 -1.26 -20.53
C LEU A 120 11.36 -1.83 -19.10
N PRO A 121 12.45 -2.42 -18.56
CA PRO A 121 12.46 -2.90 -17.18
C PRO A 121 12.25 -1.79 -16.15
N THR A 122 12.83 -0.61 -16.40
CA THR A 122 12.70 0.57 -15.53
C THR A 122 11.28 1.11 -15.58
N GLU A 123 10.66 1.17 -16.75
CA GLU A 123 9.26 1.61 -16.90
C GLU A 123 8.29 0.64 -16.22
N LEU A 124 8.51 -0.67 -16.33
CA LEU A 124 7.72 -1.67 -15.62
C LEU A 124 7.87 -1.52 -14.10
N LEU A 125 9.10 -1.31 -13.60
CA LEU A 125 9.36 -1.10 -12.18
C LEU A 125 8.71 0.17 -11.64
N LEU A 126 8.82 1.28 -12.37
CA LEU A 126 8.17 2.55 -12.00
C LEU A 126 6.64 2.40 -12.02
N GLY A 127 6.09 1.71 -13.03
CA GLY A 127 4.66 1.41 -13.12
C GLY A 127 4.13 0.59 -11.94
N ILE A 128 4.91 -0.40 -11.48
CA ILE A 128 4.55 -1.28 -10.36
C ILE A 128 4.76 -0.61 -9.00
N THR A 129 5.71 0.33 -8.91
CA THR A 129 6.08 0.96 -7.64
C THR A 129 5.47 2.35 -7.53
N VAL A 130 6.06 3.34 -8.21
CA VAL A 130 5.69 4.76 -8.17
C VAL A 130 4.26 4.98 -8.63
N GLU A 131 3.84 4.30 -9.69
CA GLU A 131 2.50 4.47 -10.25
C GLU A 131 1.46 3.47 -9.73
N SER A 132 1.81 2.65 -8.74
CA SER A 132 0.89 1.66 -8.20
C SER A 132 -0.50 2.17 -7.79
N PRO A 133 -0.69 3.42 -7.29
CA PRO A 133 -2.04 3.89 -6.94
C PRO A 133 -2.90 4.30 -8.13
N TRP A 134 -2.31 4.67 -9.27
CA TRP A 134 -3.01 5.22 -10.45
C TRP A 134 -2.91 4.37 -11.70
N MET A 135 -1.87 3.54 -11.80
CA MET A 135 -1.71 2.51 -12.84
C MET A 135 -1.73 3.11 -14.26
N VAL A 136 -1.17 4.32 -14.44
CA VAL A 136 -1.25 5.09 -15.69
C VAL A 136 -0.49 4.40 -16.82
N SER A 137 0.74 3.97 -16.54
CA SER A 137 1.62 3.23 -17.47
C SER A 137 1.08 1.86 -17.89
N LEU A 138 0.18 1.24 -17.14
CA LEU A 138 -0.34 -0.10 -17.47
C LEU A 138 -1.15 -0.16 -18.76
N LYS A 139 -1.74 0.96 -19.21
CA LYS A 139 -2.48 1.01 -20.49
C LYS A 139 -1.57 0.73 -21.69
N THR A 140 -0.29 1.08 -21.57
CA THR A 140 0.74 0.84 -22.59
C THR A 140 1.20 -0.63 -22.63
N TYR A 141 1.00 -1.37 -21.53
CA TYR A 141 1.50 -2.73 -21.32
C TYR A 141 0.37 -3.76 -21.22
N ILE A 142 -0.53 -3.77 -22.20
CA ILE A 142 -1.70 -4.68 -22.29
C ILE A 142 -1.36 -6.15 -22.00
N PRO A 143 -0.30 -6.77 -22.57
CA PRO A 143 -0.01 -8.18 -22.30
C PRO A 143 0.43 -8.45 -20.85
N TYR A 144 0.91 -7.44 -20.14
CA TYR A 144 1.43 -7.55 -18.78
C TYR A 144 0.43 -7.09 -17.70
N ILE A 145 -0.74 -6.59 -18.12
CA ILE A 145 -1.62 -5.81 -17.26
C ILE A 145 -2.11 -6.57 -16.01
N LYS A 146 -2.41 -7.87 -16.14
CA LYS A 146 -3.04 -8.68 -15.08
C LYS A 146 -2.10 -8.95 -13.90
N TRP A 147 -0.84 -9.32 -14.18
CA TRP A 147 0.13 -9.58 -13.12
C TRP A 147 0.65 -8.27 -12.54
N MET A 148 0.82 -7.21 -13.35
CA MET A 148 1.21 -5.89 -12.87
C MET A 148 0.22 -5.34 -11.85
N ILE A 149 -1.10 -5.42 -12.12
CA ILE A 149 -2.14 -5.04 -11.13
C ILE A 149 -1.92 -5.74 -9.80
N SER A 150 -1.64 -7.03 -9.86
CA SER A 150 -1.55 -7.84 -8.66
C SER A 150 -0.28 -7.57 -7.86
N ILE A 151 0.85 -7.36 -8.54
CA ILE A 151 2.10 -6.95 -7.87
C ILE A 151 1.97 -5.54 -7.30
N SER A 152 1.38 -4.60 -8.03
CA SER A 152 1.12 -3.24 -7.55
C SER A 152 0.28 -3.24 -6.27
N LEU A 153 -0.76 -4.09 -6.21
CA LEU A 153 -1.58 -4.25 -5.00
C LEU A 153 -0.75 -4.77 -3.81
N VAL A 154 0.11 -5.76 -4.02
CA VAL A 154 1.00 -6.28 -2.97
C VAL A 154 2.04 -5.23 -2.55
N PHE A 155 2.57 -4.47 -3.50
CA PHE A 155 3.52 -3.38 -3.22
C PHE A 155 2.88 -2.29 -2.37
N LEU A 156 1.65 -1.88 -2.72
CA LEU A 156 0.87 -0.88 -1.96
C LEU A 156 0.65 -1.28 -0.50
N LEU A 157 0.56 -2.57 -0.19
CA LEU A 157 0.40 -3.02 1.20
C LEU A 157 1.56 -2.56 2.09
N LEU A 158 2.77 -2.35 1.56
CA LEU A 158 3.93 -1.93 2.36
C LEU A 158 3.81 -0.51 2.94
N PRO A 159 3.60 0.56 2.15
CA PRO A 159 3.39 1.90 2.68
C PRO A 159 2.13 1.98 3.54
N PHE A 160 1.06 1.28 3.15
CA PHE A 160 -0.16 1.17 3.96
C PHE A 160 0.10 0.54 5.33
N TYR A 161 0.88 -0.55 5.40
CA TYR A 161 1.27 -1.20 6.65
C TYR A 161 2.01 -0.24 7.58
N CYS A 162 2.99 0.50 7.06
CA CYS A 162 3.78 1.45 7.84
C CYS A 162 2.90 2.57 8.41
N ILE A 163 2.09 3.20 7.56
CA ILE A 163 1.21 4.31 7.96
C ILE A 163 0.13 3.83 8.92
N SER A 164 -0.54 2.71 8.62
CA SER A 164 -1.58 2.12 9.47
C SER A 164 -1.02 1.72 10.84
N SER A 165 0.15 1.08 10.91
CA SER A 165 0.80 0.69 12.17
C SER A 165 1.11 1.90 13.06
N TRP A 166 1.56 2.99 12.46
CA TRP A 166 1.84 4.24 13.17
C TRP A 166 0.56 4.95 13.63
N LEU A 167 -0.42 5.10 12.73
CA LEU A 167 -1.70 5.74 13.03
C LEU A 167 -2.46 5.00 14.12
N GLU A 168 -2.66 3.69 14.00
CA GLU A 168 -3.45 2.91 14.96
C GLU A 168 -2.84 2.93 16.35
N GLY A 169 -1.52 2.78 16.44
CA GLY A 169 -0.83 2.87 17.72
C GLY A 169 -1.03 4.24 18.38
N THR A 170 -0.97 5.31 17.59
CA THR A 170 -1.16 6.68 18.07
C THR A 170 -2.61 6.95 18.47
N ILE A 171 -3.57 6.50 17.67
CA ILE A 171 -5.01 6.64 17.92
C ILE A 171 -5.40 5.88 19.19
N LEU A 172 -4.98 4.62 19.33
CA LEU A 172 -5.28 3.80 20.52
C LEU A 172 -4.71 4.41 21.81
N ILE A 173 -3.52 5.01 21.76
CA ILE A 173 -2.92 5.74 22.89
C ILE A 173 -3.75 6.99 23.20
N LYS A 174 -4.07 7.81 22.19
CA LYS A 174 -4.84 9.05 22.36
C LYS A 174 -6.20 8.81 22.99
N PHE A 175 -6.87 7.73 22.60
CA PHE A 175 -8.17 7.34 23.18
C PHE A 175 -8.07 6.56 24.49
N LYS A 176 -6.85 6.36 25.04
CA LYS A 176 -6.60 5.59 26.26
C LYS A 176 -7.30 4.23 26.24
N ALA A 177 -7.34 3.59 25.08
CA ALA A 177 -8.01 2.31 24.89
C ALA A 177 -7.36 1.20 25.75
N PHE A 178 -6.08 1.38 26.09
CA PHE A 178 -5.27 0.43 26.84
C PHE A 178 -4.37 1.15 27.85
N SER A 179 -4.02 0.45 28.93
CA SER A 179 -3.39 1.04 30.12
C SER A 179 -1.92 1.46 29.95
N LYS A 180 -1.18 0.87 29.00
CA LYS A 180 0.27 1.07 28.86
C LYS A 180 0.64 1.54 27.45
N GLU A 181 0.86 2.83 27.28
CA GLU A 181 1.07 3.46 25.95
C GLU A 181 2.21 2.85 25.12
N LYS A 182 3.42 2.70 25.71
CA LYS A 182 4.58 2.11 25.01
C LYS A 182 4.31 0.67 24.57
N PHE A 183 3.51 -0.07 25.33
CA PHE A 183 3.12 -1.43 25.03
C PHE A 183 2.09 -1.47 23.89
N THR A 184 1.09 -0.57 23.93
CA THR A 184 0.07 -0.40 22.87
C THR A 184 0.69 -0.18 21.50
N LYS A 185 1.69 0.71 21.39
CA LYS A 185 2.35 0.97 20.10
C LYS A 185 3.03 -0.29 19.57
N LYS A 186 3.80 -1.01 20.40
CA LYS A 186 4.50 -2.24 19.98
C LYS A 186 3.52 -3.33 19.55
N ILE A 187 2.41 -3.49 20.25
CA ILE A 187 1.38 -4.47 19.88
C ILE A 187 0.69 -4.06 18.59
N SER A 188 0.39 -2.77 18.40
CA SER A 188 -0.20 -2.26 17.15
C SER A 188 0.61 -2.66 15.91
N TRP A 189 1.94 -2.54 15.97
CA TRP A 189 2.83 -3.00 14.90
C TRP A 189 2.73 -4.52 14.65
N ARG A 190 2.66 -5.33 15.72
CA ARG A 190 2.52 -6.80 15.59
C ARG A 190 1.14 -7.20 15.05
N ALA A 191 0.10 -6.53 15.51
CA ALA A 191 -1.28 -6.76 15.09
C ALA A 191 -1.45 -6.40 13.61
N ASN A 192 -0.92 -5.26 13.19
CA ASN A 192 -0.87 -4.88 11.77
C ASN A 192 -0.04 -5.87 10.96
N LEU A 193 1.13 -6.30 11.44
CA LEU A 193 1.94 -7.26 10.70
C LEU A 193 1.14 -8.54 10.42
N ALA A 194 0.45 -9.07 11.42
CA ALA A 194 -0.40 -10.25 11.27
C ALA A 194 -1.53 -10.02 10.25
N SER A 195 -2.23 -8.89 10.31
CA SER A 195 -3.30 -8.60 9.35
C SER A 195 -2.79 -8.37 7.92
N TYR A 196 -1.61 -7.77 7.75
CA TYR A 196 -1.02 -7.57 6.44
C TYR A 196 -0.44 -8.86 5.86
N ILE A 197 0.12 -9.75 6.68
CA ILE A 197 0.45 -11.12 6.24
C ILE A 197 -0.80 -11.83 5.74
N PHE A 198 -1.91 -11.75 6.48
CA PHE A 198 -3.19 -12.29 6.03
C PHE A 198 -3.65 -11.70 4.68
N LEU A 199 -3.55 -10.38 4.50
CA LEU A 199 -3.90 -9.74 3.22
C LEU A 199 -2.99 -10.15 2.07
N VAL A 200 -1.69 -10.27 2.29
CA VAL A 200 -0.74 -10.76 1.28
C VAL A 200 -1.10 -12.18 0.87
N LEU A 201 -1.34 -13.08 1.84
CA LEU A 201 -1.73 -14.47 1.54
C LEU A 201 -3.05 -14.52 0.76
N LEU A 202 -4.04 -13.73 1.15
CA LEU A 202 -5.30 -13.62 0.43
C LEU A 202 -5.10 -13.13 -1.01
N GLY A 203 -4.26 -12.12 -1.20
CA GLY A 203 -3.88 -11.61 -2.52
C GLY A 203 -3.17 -12.67 -3.38
N LEU A 204 -2.23 -13.43 -2.80
CA LEU A 204 -1.53 -14.52 -3.49
C LEU A 204 -2.48 -15.67 -3.88
N ILE A 205 -3.43 -16.03 -3.01
CA ILE A 205 -4.46 -17.04 -3.32
C ILE A 205 -5.34 -16.56 -4.48
N PHE A 206 -5.78 -15.31 -4.45
CA PHE A 206 -6.57 -14.71 -5.53
C PHE A 206 -5.80 -14.68 -6.86
N LEU A 207 -4.52 -14.34 -6.80
CA LEU A 207 -3.59 -14.39 -7.93
C LEU A 207 -3.48 -15.79 -8.54
N LEU A 208 -3.25 -16.80 -7.70
CA LEU A 208 -3.15 -18.19 -8.12
C LEU A 208 -4.47 -18.65 -8.77
N TRP A 209 -5.60 -18.28 -8.19
CA TRP A 209 -6.92 -18.58 -8.76
C TRP A 209 -7.12 -17.95 -10.14
N LEU A 210 -6.74 -16.68 -10.33
CA LEU A 210 -6.79 -16.02 -11.63
C LEU A 210 -5.89 -16.70 -12.67
N TYR A 211 -4.69 -17.12 -12.25
CA TYR A 211 -3.75 -17.83 -13.10
C TYR A 211 -4.31 -19.18 -13.56
N ILE A 212 -4.81 -20.00 -12.62
CA ILE A 212 -5.44 -21.30 -12.94
C ILE A 212 -6.62 -21.11 -13.90
N LYS A 213 -7.47 -20.12 -13.64
CA LYS A 213 -8.62 -19.82 -14.52
C LYS A 213 -8.19 -19.42 -15.93
N SER A 214 -7.03 -18.76 -16.09
CA SER A 214 -6.51 -18.39 -17.40
C SER A 214 -5.93 -19.55 -18.20
N LEU A 215 -5.58 -20.66 -17.55
CA LEU A 215 -5.08 -21.88 -18.21
C LEU A 215 -6.20 -22.81 -18.70
N ASN A 216 -7.40 -22.67 -18.15
CA ASN A 216 -8.58 -23.49 -18.46
C ASN A 216 -9.50 -22.86 -19.52
N LEU A 217 -9.01 -21.84 -20.23
CA LEU A 217 -9.66 -21.15 -21.35
C LEU A 217 -8.77 -21.32 -22.59
#